data_AF-D6PCH6-F1
#
_entry.id   AF-D6PCH6-F1
#
_cell.length_a   1.000
_cell.length_b   1.000
_cell.length_c   1.000
_cell.angle_alpha   90.00
_cell.angle_beta   90.00
_cell.angle_gamma   90.00
#
_symmetry.space_group_name_H-M   'P 1'
#
loop_
_entity.id
_entity.type
_entity.pdbx_description
1 polymer ?
#
loop_
_entity_poly.entity_id
_entity_poly.type
_entity_poly.pdbx_seq_one_letter_code
_entity_poly.pdbx_strand_id
1 'polypeptide(L)'
;MDAITLGDHVWDQKNFENEIEDLNFVCRPANLPDSNPGRKHLILDIEGIQIGLFTVLGRTFMGPKVSCPFETSSDLIQSLQARTDLILCEIHAEATSEKESMGWHLDGRVGMVYGTHTHVPTADGRILAKGTAYQSDLGMTGPRESVLGREIEACLGRFLDGMPRRCPVAEGDVGLQGCIIDFDPQKPKFPISYQRFELRESDLQIA
;
A
#
# COMPACT_ATOMS: atom_id res chain seq x y z
N MET A 1 -9.86 11.66 3.48
CA MET A 1 -9.28 10.32 3.25
C MET A 1 -10.44 9.40 2.91
N ASP A 2 -10.46 8.90 1.69
CA ASP A 2 -11.64 8.27 1.09
C ASP A 2 -11.59 6.73 1.17
N ALA A 3 -10.40 6.18 1.39
CA ALA A 3 -10.17 4.74 1.52
C ALA A 3 -8.98 4.40 2.41
N ILE A 4 -9.00 3.20 2.98
CA ILE A 4 -7.90 2.54 3.69
C ILE A 4 -7.67 1.16 3.08
N THR A 5 -6.42 0.89 2.71
CA THR A 5 -5.90 -0.45 2.49
C THR A 5 -5.15 -0.93 3.72
N LEU A 6 -5.13 -2.24 3.94
CA LEU A 6 -4.43 -2.86 5.06
C LEU A 6 -3.33 -3.80 4.55
N GLY A 7 -2.42 -4.18 5.45
CA GLY A 7 -1.28 -5.04 5.16
C GLY A 7 -1.32 -6.37 5.92
N ASP A 8 -0.14 -6.88 6.25
CA ASP A 8 0.06 -8.13 6.99
C ASP A 8 -0.41 -8.04 8.45
N HIS A 9 -0.39 -6.84 9.03
CA HIS A 9 -0.87 -6.56 10.39
C HIS A 9 -2.40 -6.38 10.52
N VAL A 10 -3.18 -6.74 9.49
CA VAL A 10 -4.65 -6.54 9.45
C VAL A 10 -5.39 -7.12 10.67
N TRP A 11 -4.88 -8.17 11.32
CA TRP A 11 -5.56 -8.85 12.44
C TRP A 11 -4.87 -8.64 13.81
N ASP A 12 -3.88 -7.76 13.90
CA ASP A 12 -3.11 -7.57 15.13
C ASP A 12 -3.93 -6.86 16.22
N GLN A 13 -4.90 -6.05 15.81
CA GLN A 13 -5.82 -5.40 16.74
C GLN A 13 -6.92 -6.38 17.14
N LYS A 14 -7.04 -6.60 18.45
CA LYS A 14 -8.05 -7.50 19.03
C LYS A 14 -9.45 -7.05 18.59
N ASN A 15 -10.27 -8.01 18.15
CA ASN A 15 -11.68 -7.84 17.76
C ASN A 15 -11.90 -7.14 16.40
N PHE A 16 -10.84 -6.73 15.70
CA PHE A 16 -10.99 -6.04 14.42
C PHE A 16 -11.64 -6.91 13.34
N GLU A 17 -11.52 -8.23 13.44
CA GLU A 17 -12.22 -9.20 12.58
C GLU A 17 -13.74 -9.05 12.60
N ASN A 18 -14.32 -8.56 13.70
CA ASN A 18 -15.76 -8.31 13.85
C ASN A 18 -16.16 -6.88 13.46
N GLU A 19 -15.20 -5.98 13.27
CA GLU A 19 -15.44 -4.54 13.02
C GLU A 19 -15.27 -4.19 11.54
N ILE A 20 -14.37 -4.88 10.83
CA ILE A 20 -13.97 -4.54 9.46
C ILE A 20 -15.14 -4.52 8.45
N GLU A 21 -16.19 -5.31 8.67
CA GLU A 21 -17.34 -5.37 7.76
C GLU A 21 -18.18 -4.09 7.76
N ASP A 22 -18.23 -3.40 8.90
CA ASP A 22 -18.95 -2.13 9.07
C ASP A 22 -18.17 -0.94 8.49
N LEU A 23 -16.87 -1.10 8.21
CA LEU A 23 -16.02 -0.08 7.65
C LEU A 23 -16.06 -0.11 6.11
N ASN A 24 -17.03 0.60 5.54
CA ASN A 24 -17.25 0.65 4.07
C ASN A 24 -16.08 1.23 3.27
N PHE A 25 -15.18 1.96 3.91
CA PHE A 25 -14.00 2.59 3.30
C PHE A 25 -12.71 1.79 3.53
N VAL A 26 -12.80 0.55 4.03
CA VAL A 26 -11.64 -0.30 4.33
C VAL A 26 -11.70 -1.57 3.50
N CYS A 27 -10.58 -1.96 2.89
CA CYS A 27 -10.40 -3.30 2.34
C CYS A 27 -9.18 -4.01 2.91
N ARG A 28 -9.34 -5.31 3.18
CA ARG A 28 -8.26 -6.22 3.58
C ARG A 28 -7.52 -6.75 2.35
N PRO A 29 -6.29 -7.28 2.50
CA PRO A 29 -5.56 -7.87 1.38
C PRO A 29 -6.35 -8.98 0.69
N ALA A 30 -6.57 -8.83 -0.60
CA ALA A 30 -7.54 -9.62 -1.35
C ALA A 30 -7.18 -11.10 -1.48
N ASN A 31 -5.89 -11.43 -1.39
CA ASN A 31 -5.36 -12.79 -1.45
C ASN A 31 -5.27 -13.50 -0.10
N LEU A 32 -5.83 -12.92 0.97
CA LEU A 32 -6.17 -13.67 2.19
C LEU A 32 -7.30 -14.68 1.91
N PRO A 33 -7.38 -15.78 2.69
CA PRO A 33 -8.44 -16.78 2.56
C PRO A 33 -9.84 -16.16 2.49
N ASP A 34 -10.71 -16.77 1.68
CA ASP A 34 -12.08 -16.27 1.45
C ASP A 34 -12.96 -16.34 2.70
N SER A 35 -12.57 -17.16 3.67
CA SER A 35 -13.20 -17.23 4.99
C SER A 35 -12.94 -15.99 5.85
N ASN A 36 -11.97 -15.14 5.49
CA ASN A 36 -11.64 -13.96 6.29
C ASN A 36 -12.64 -12.83 6.02
N PRO A 37 -13.10 -12.13 7.08
CA PRO A 37 -14.10 -11.07 6.96
C PRO A 37 -13.55 -9.85 6.23
N GLY A 38 -14.47 -8.95 5.85
CA GLY A 38 -14.14 -7.68 5.22
C GLY A 38 -14.00 -7.73 3.70
N ARG A 39 -14.01 -6.55 3.09
CA ARG A 39 -14.03 -6.37 1.63
C ARG A 39 -12.64 -6.65 1.03
N LYS A 40 -12.60 -7.32 -0.12
CA LYS A 40 -11.36 -7.57 -0.88
C LYS A 40 -10.87 -6.36 -1.68
N HIS A 41 -11.77 -5.43 -1.99
CA HIS A 41 -11.52 -4.25 -2.79
C HIS A 41 -12.57 -3.18 -2.45
N LEU A 42 -12.32 -1.95 -2.90
CA LEU A 42 -13.24 -0.83 -2.86
C LEU A 42 -13.51 -0.34 -4.29
N ILE A 43 -14.68 0.26 -4.49
CA ILE A 43 -14.99 1.08 -5.67
C ILE A 43 -15.42 2.44 -5.12
N LEU A 44 -14.65 3.48 -5.43
CA LEU A 44 -14.88 4.85 -4.99
C LEU A 44 -15.46 5.66 -6.15
N ASP A 45 -16.38 6.58 -5.85
CA ASP A 45 -16.85 7.59 -6.80
C ASP A 45 -16.21 8.93 -6.41
N ILE A 46 -15.26 9.38 -7.23
CA ILE A 46 -14.59 10.67 -7.03
C ILE A 46 -14.90 11.54 -8.25
N GLU A 47 -15.75 12.54 -8.05
CA GLU A 47 -16.17 13.47 -9.10
C GLU A 47 -16.72 12.78 -10.37
N GLY A 48 -17.43 11.65 -10.19
CA GLY A 48 -18.02 10.86 -11.27
C GLY A 48 -17.07 9.82 -11.89
N ILE A 49 -15.82 9.74 -11.42
CA ILE A 49 -14.84 8.73 -11.83
C ILE A 49 -14.89 7.55 -10.86
N GLN A 50 -15.15 6.36 -11.38
CA GLN A 50 -15.19 5.12 -10.60
C GLN A 50 -13.77 4.54 -10.44
N ILE A 51 -13.25 4.55 -9.22
CA ILE A 51 -11.88 4.11 -8.89
C ILE A 51 -11.94 2.78 -8.16
N GLY A 52 -11.42 1.73 -8.79
CA GLY A 52 -11.17 0.45 -8.12
C GLY A 52 -9.90 0.50 -7.29
N LEU A 53 -9.95 0.02 -6.05
CA LEU A 53 -8.78 -0.02 -5.16
C LEU A 53 -8.70 -1.38 -4.47
N PHE A 54 -7.53 -2.02 -4.49
CA PHE A 54 -7.28 -3.22 -3.72
C PHE A 54 -5.81 -3.36 -3.34
N THR A 55 -5.56 -4.20 -2.34
CA THR A 55 -4.21 -4.58 -1.89
C THR A 55 -4.04 -6.09 -1.95
N VAL A 56 -2.82 -6.54 -2.23
CA VAL A 56 -2.41 -7.95 -2.14
C VAL A 56 -1.13 -8.08 -1.33
N LEU A 57 -1.01 -9.16 -0.55
CA LEU A 57 0.21 -9.49 0.18
C LEU A 57 1.21 -10.21 -0.73
N GLY A 58 2.47 -9.78 -0.68
CA GLY A 58 3.59 -10.57 -1.19
C GLY A 58 3.78 -11.87 -0.41
N ARG A 59 4.65 -12.74 -0.92
CA ARG A 59 4.97 -14.03 -0.29
C ARG A 59 6.44 -14.16 0.10
N THR A 60 7.33 -13.50 -0.61
CA THR A 60 8.77 -13.62 -0.33
C THR A 60 9.11 -12.82 0.93
N PHE A 61 9.66 -13.51 1.94
CA PHE A 61 9.99 -12.98 3.28
C PHE A 61 8.78 -12.51 4.12
N MET A 62 7.56 -12.87 3.72
CA MET A 62 6.33 -12.53 4.42
C MET A 62 5.82 -13.71 5.28
N GLY A 63 5.24 -13.41 6.44
CA GLY A 63 4.68 -14.41 7.36
C GLY A 63 3.29 -14.97 6.98
N PRO A 64 2.33 -14.15 6.50
CA PRO A 64 0.98 -14.61 6.18
C PRO A 64 0.93 -15.66 5.06
N LYS A 65 0.10 -16.69 5.25
CA LYS A 65 -0.17 -17.72 4.24
C LYS A 65 -1.29 -17.23 3.31
N VAL A 66 -0.91 -16.78 2.12
CA VAL A 66 -1.82 -16.17 1.15
C VAL A 66 -1.79 -16.87 -0.21
N SER A 67 -2.86 -16.68 -0.98
CA SER A 67 -2.93 -17.09 -2.39
C SER A 67 -1.95 -16.28 -3.26
N CYS A 68 -1.71 -16.75 -4.48
CA CYS A 68 -0.81 -16.09 -5.42
C CYS A 68 -1.25 -14.64 -5.70
N PRO A 69 -0.44 -13.61 -5.37
CA PRO A 69 -0.85 -12.22 -5.55
C PRO A 69 -1.06 -11.85 -7.03
N PHE A 70 -0.33 -12.48 -7.95
CA PHE A 70 -0.40 -12.22 -9.40
C PHE A 70 -1.69 -12.73 -10.04
N GLU A 71 -2.14 -13.92 -9.63
CA GLU A 71 -3.40 -14.52 -10.08
C GLU A 71 -4.58 -13.75 -9.47
N THR A 72 -4.55 -13.53 -8.16
CA THR A 72 -5.60 -12.76 -7.46
C THR A 72 -5.78 -11.37 -8.05
N SER A 73 -4.68 -10.65 -8.34
CA SER A 73 -4.74 -9.34 -8.98
C SER A 73 -5.36 -9.42 -10.37
N SER A 74 -5.03 -10.45 -11.16
CA SER A 74 -5.59 -10.62 -12.50
C SER A 74 -7.09 -10.85 -12.48
N ASP A 75 -7.56 -11.71 -11.58
CA ASP A 75 -8.98 -12.04 -11.42
C ASP A 75 -9.78 -10.81 -10.95
N LEU A 76 -9.24 -10.06 -9.99
CA LEU A 76 -9.87 -8.83 -9.50
C LEU A 76 -9.98 -7.79 -10.60
N ILE A 77 -8.90 -7.52 -11.33
CA ILE A 77 -8.92 -6.57 -12.45
C ILE A 77 -9.97 -6.98 -13.47
N GLN A 78 -10.06 -8.27 -13.81
CA GLN A 78 -11.09 -8.77 -14.74
C GLN A 78 -12.52 -8.50 -14.24
N SER A 79 -12.75 -8.62 -12.92
CA SER A 79 -14.05 -8.37 -12.29
C SER A 79 -14.38 -6.88 -12.08
N LEU A 80 -13.37 -6.02 -12.07
CA LEU A 80 -13.50 -4.58 -11.76
C LEU A 80 -13.55 -3.72 -13.02
N GLN A 81 -12.84 -4.08 -14.08
CA GLN A 81 -12.68 -3.25 -15.28
C GLN A 81 -13.98 -2.82 -15.97
N ALA A 82 -15.10 -3.54 -15.76
CA ALA A 82 -16.40 -3.17 -16.32
C ALA A 82 -17.18 -2.17 -15.45
N ARG A 83 -16.73 -1.92 -14.21
CA ARG A 83 -17.37 -1.10 -13.19
C ARG A 83 -16.51 0.09 -12.75
N THR A 84 -15.28 0.19 -13.25
CA THR A 84 -14.29 1.17 -12.83
C THR A 84 -13.62 1.80 -14.04
N ASP A 85 -13.39 3.11 -13.99
CA ASP A 85 -12.68 3.86 -15.01
C ASP A 85 -11.15 3.72 -14.86
N LEU A 86 -10.67 3.57 -13.62
CA LEU A 86 -9.28 3.30 -13.30
C LEU A 86 -9.16 2.37 -12.09
N ILE A 87 -8.04 1.67 -12.00
CA ILE A 87 -7.76 0.71 -10.92
C ILE A 87 -6.40 1.05 -10.30
N LEU A 88 -6.35 1.04 -8.97
CA LEU A 88 -5.16 1.18 -8.16
C LEU A 88 -4.89 -0.15 -7.45
N CYS A 89 -3.68 -0.67 -7.62
CA CYS A 89 -3.23 -1.93 -7.04
C CYS A 89 -2.09 -1.68 -6.06
N GLU A 90 -2.30 -2.00 -4.79
CA GLU A 90 -1.24 -2.04 -3.80
C GLU A 90 -0.63 -3.45 -3.71
N ILE A 91 0.69 -3.53 -3.70
CA ILE A 91 1.44 -4.73 -3.33
C ILE A 91 2.17 -4.50 -2.00
N HIS A 92 1.58 -5.01 -0.92
CA HIS A 92 2.16 -4.97 0.42
C HIS A 92 3.14 -6.14 0.60
N ALA A 93 4.44 -5.88 0.39
CA ALA A 93 5.44 -6.94 0.24
C ALA A 93 6.84 -6.50 0.65
N GLU A 94 7.67 -7.45 1.08
CA GLU A 94 9.07 -7.21 1.43
C GLU A 94 9.99 -7.19 0.19
N ALA A 95 9.91 -8.21 -0.66
CA ALA A 95 10.86 -8.38 -1.75
C ALA A 95 10.63 -7.40 -2.91
N THR A 96 11.65 -6.60 -3.21
CA THR A 96 11.64 -5.67 -4.36
C THR A 96 11.44 -6.37 -5.70
N SER A 97 11.95 -7.61 -5.85
CA SER A 97 11.74 -8.41 -7.05
C SER A 97 10.26 -8.78 -7.25
N GLU A 98 9.52 -9.06 -6.17
CA GLU A 98 8.08 -9.35 -6.24
C GLU A 98 7.28 -8.09 -6.60
N LYS A 99 7.67 -6.94 -6.03
CA LYS A 99 7.08 -5.61 -6.31
C LYS A 99 7.29 -5.18 -7.77
N GLU A 100 8.54 -5.22 -8.26
CA GLU A 100 8.86 -4.90 -9.66
C GLU A 100 8.14 -5.85 -10.63
N SER A 101 8.11 -7.14 -10.31
CA SER A 101 7.39 -8.12 -11.14
C SER A 101 5.89 -7.82 -11.20
N MET A 102 5.27 -7.36 -10.10
CA MET A 102 3.86 -6.97 -10.10
C MET A 102 3.62 -5.74 -10.98
N GLY A 103 4.51 -4.74 -10.91
CA GLY A 103 4.47 -3.57 -11.80
C GLY A 103 4.44 -3.99 -13.27
N TRP A 104 5.37 -4.84 -13.69
CA TRP A 104 5.43 -5.33 -15.06
C TRP A 104 4.27 -6.26 -15.46
N HIS A 105 3.77 -7.06 -14.53
CA HIS A 105 2.63 -7.95 -14.75
C HIS A 105 1.31 -7.20 -15.00
N LEU A 106 1.16 -6.03 -14.38
CA LEU A 106 -0.06 -5.22 -14.45
C LEU A 106 0.06 -3.98 -15.36
N ASP A 107 1.23 -3.73 -15.96
CA ASP A 107 1.43 -2.60 -16.87
C ASP A 107 0.42 -2.61 -18.03
N GLY A 108 -0.28 -1.48 -18.19
CA GLY A 108 -1.35 -1.29 -19.18
C GLY A 108 -2.72 -1.84 -18.76
N ARG A 109 -2.84 -2.41 -17.55
CA ARG A 109 -4.09 -2.99 -17.02
C ARG A 109 -4.68 -2.17 -15.88
N VAL A 110 -3.86 -1.41 -15.17
CA VAL A 110 -4.24 -0.58 -14.02
C VAL A 110 -3.63 0.83 -14.16
N GLY A 111 -4.20 1.81 -13.46
CA GLY A 111 -3.68 3.18 -13.43
C GLY A 111 -2.38 3.26 -12.63
N MET A 112 -2.29 2.54 -11.52
CA MET A 112 -1.09 2.49 -10.69
C MET A 112 -0.89 1.12 -10.02
N VAL A 113 0.36 0.71 -9.92
CA VAL A 113 0.82 -0.31 -8.97
C VAL A 113 1.77 0.36 -7.98
N TYR A 114 1.52 0.29 -6.69
CA TYR A 114 2.42 0.84 -5.69
C TYR A 114 2.70 -0.16 -4.59
N GLY A 115 3.93 -0.18 -4.11
CA GLY A 115 4.31 -1.01 -2.98
C GLY A 115 4.25 -0.28 -1.65
N THR A 116 4.12 -1.07 -0.60
CA THR A 116 4.18 -0.68 0.81
C THR A 116 4.87 -1.81 1.59
N HIS A 117 4.94 -1.71 2.93
CA HIS A 117 5.54 -2.64 3.90
C HIS A 117 6.93 -2.25 4.42
N THR A 118 7.85 -1.81 3.56
CA THR A 118 9.26 -1.68 3.99
C THR A 118 9.54 -0.42 4.79
N HIS A 119 8.58 0.52 4.82
CA HIS A 119 8.61 1.79 5.54
C HIS A 119 9.72 2.77 5.06
N VAL A 120 10.36 2.50 3.92
CA VAL A 120 11.39 3.37 3.33
C VAL A 120 11.01 3.70 1.89
N PRO A 121 10.80 4.98 1.55
CA PRO A 121 10.32 5.34 0.23
C PRO A 121 11.42 5.10 -0.82
N THR A 122 11.04 4.50 -1.93
CA THR A 122 11.96 4.28 -3.06
C THR A 122 11.97 5.46 -4.03
N ALA A 123 13.09 5.66 -4.71
CA ALA A 123 13.27 6.73 -5.70
C ALA A 123 13.00 6.27 -7.15
N ASP A 124 12.37 5.11 -7.32
CA ASP A 124 12.16 4.42 -8.61
C ASP A 124 10.80 4.72 -9.26
N GLY A 125 10.07 5.68 -8.69
CA GLY A 125 8.75 6.11 -9.12
C GLY A 125 8.73 6.58 -10.57
N ARG A 126 7.86 5.99 -11.40
CA ARG A 126 7.83 6.22 -12.86
C ARG A 126 6.50 5.79 -13.48
N ILE A 127 6.25 6.25 -14.71
CA ILE A 127 5.19 5.70 -15.58
C ILE A 127 5.84 4.61 -16.45
N LEU A 128 5.29 3.40 -16.42
CA LEU A 128 5.76 2.25 -17.18
C LEU A 128 5.36 2.36 -18.66
N ALA A 129 5.91 1.47 -19.49
CA ALA A 129 5.84 1.57 -20.95
C ALA A 129 4.42 1.58 -21.51
N LYS A 130 3.45 0.93 -20.83
CA LYS A 130 2.04 0.90 -21.24
C LYS A 130 1.15 1.84 -20.43
N GLY A 131 1.74 2.75 -19.66
CA GLY A 131 1.04 3.86 -19.01
C GLY A 131 0.72 3.65 -17.54
N THR A 132 1.03 2.51 -16.93
CA THR A 132 0.79 2.30 -15.48
C THR A 132 1.83 3.05 -14.65
N ALA A 133 1.41 3.87 -13.68
CA ALA A 133 2.33 4.43 -12.70
C ALA A 133 2.84 3.34 -11.74
N TYR A 134 4.09 3.46 -11.31
CA TYR A 134 4.75 2.47 -10.47
C TYR A 134 5.69 3.10 -9.45
N GLN A 135 5.71 2.59 -8.21
CA GLN A 135 6.75 2.83 -7.21
C GLN A 135 6.91 1.59 -6.32
N SER A 136 8.15 1.14 -6.06
CA SER A 136 8.41 -0.07 -5.27
C SER A 136 8.00 0.04 -3.80
N ASP A 137 8.15 1.19 -3.15
CA ASP A 137 7.60 1.44 -1.81
C ASP A 137 7.30 2.92 -1.61
N LEU A 138 6.07 3.26 -1.21
CA LEU A 138 5.67 4.65 -0.91
C LEU A 138 6.34 5.21 0.35
N GLY A 139 6.87 4.34 1.22
CA GLY A 139 7.44 4.70 2.51
C GLY A 139 6.43 4.58 3.65
N MET A 140 6.60 5.40 4.68
CA MET A 140 5.80 5.37 5.89
C MET A 140 5.34 6.78 6.29
N THR A 141 4.13 6.87 6.83
CA THR A 141 3.67 8.03 7.59
C THR A 141 3.85 7.74 9.07
N GLY A 142 4.75 8.47 9.73
CA GLY A 142 5.15 8.18 11.11
C GLY A 142 6.51 8.78 11.49
N PRO A 143 7.08 8.37 12.64
CA PRO A 143 8.32 8.91 13.18
C PRO A 143 9.52 8.45 12.34
N ARG A 144 10.36 9.40 11.90
CA ARG A 144 11.60 9.11 11.15
C ARG A 144 12.84 9.03 12.02
N GLU A 145 12.83 9.65 13.19
CA GLU A 145 13.83 9.43 14.22
C GLU A 145 13.53 8.10 14.95
N SER A 146 13.61 7.00 14.19
CA SER A 146 13.15 5.68 14.60
C SER A 146 13.80 4.59 13.75
N VAL A 147 13.58 3.32 14.14
CA VAL A 147 13.81 2.16 13.28
C VAL A 147 12.46 1.68 12.78
N LEU A 148 12.11 2.10 11.54
CA LEU A 148 10.86 1.72 10.85
C LEU A 148 9.59 1.99 11.67
N GLY A 149 9.56 3.07 12.44
CA GLY A 149 8.41 3.47 13.27
C GLY A 149 8.54 3.12 14.75
N ARG A 150 9.62 2.44 15.14
CA ARG A 150 9.85 1.94 16.51
C ARG A 150 11.06 2.57 17.18
N GLU A 151 11.06 2.58 18.51
CA GLU A 151 12.18 3.10 19.30
C GLU A 151 13.54 2.49 18.91
N ILE A 152 14.54 3.36 18.76
CA ILE A 152 15.89 3.01 18.29
C ILE A 152 16.56 2.00 19.22
N GLU A 153 16.64 2.31 20.51
CA GLU A 153 17.33 1.47 21.51
C GLU A 153 16.70 0.07 21.63
N ALA A 154 15.37 0.00 21.57
CA ALA A 154 14.65 -1.26 21.64
C ALA A 154 14.94 -2.16 20.42
N CYS A 155 14.91 -1.59 19.21
CA CYS A 155 15.21 -2.30 17.97
C CYS A 155 16.69 -2.68 17.87
N LEU A 156 17.59 -1.72 18.09
CA LEU A 156 19.04 -1.93 18.03
C LEU A 156 19.49 -2.97 19.06
N GLY A 157 18.98 -2.91 20.29
CA GLY A 157 19.30 -3.87 21.34
C GLY A 157 19.06 -5.31 20.91
N ARG A 158 17.95 -5.59 20.20
CA ARG A 158 17.65 -6.95 19.69
C ARG A 158 18.73 -7.47 18.75
N PHE A 159 19.32 -6.61 17.92
CA PHE A 159 20.39 -7.00 17.00
C PHE A 159 21.76 -7.13 17.70
N LEU A 160 22.01 -6.33 18.74
CA LEU A 160 23.29 -6.34 19.46
C LEU A 160 23.49 -7.59 20.31
N ASP A 161 22.45 -8.05 21.01
CA ASP A 161 22.58 -9.18 21.95
C ASP A 161 21.61 -10.35 21.69
N GLY A 162 20.71 -10.23 20.71
CA GLY A 162 19.75 -11.29 20.37
C GLY A 162 18.58 -11.43 21.35
N MET A 163 18.47 -10.60 22.39
CA MET A 163 17.43 -10.74 23.41
C MET A 163 16.11 -10.11 22.97
N PRO A 164 14.96 -10.78 23.23
CA PRO A 164 13.65 -10.24 22.92
C PRO A 164 13.36 -8.97 23.76
N ARG A 165 12.86 -7.93 23.11
CA ARG A 165 12.46 -6.65 23.72
C ARG A 165 11.11 -6.23 23.19
N ARG A 166 10.33 -5.45 23.92
CA ARG A 166 9.20 -4.74 23.30
C ARG A 166 9.76 -3.56 22.49
N CYS A 167 9.23 -3.35 21.29
CA CYS A 167 9.57 -2.23 20.43
C CYS A 167 8.35 -1.30 20.39
N PRO A 168 8.23 -0.33 21.32
CA PRO A 168 7.15 0.65 21.29
C PRO A 168 7.28 1.58 20.07
N VAL A 169 6.20 2.30 19.78
CA VAL A 169 6.14 3.32 18.72
C VAL A 169 7.03 4.50 19.12
N ALA A 170 7.85 5.01 18.20
CA ALA A 170 8.64 6.21 18.42
C ALA A 170 7.81 7.50 18.22
N GLU A 171 8.29 8.65 18.70
CA GLU A 171 7.54 9.92 18.65
C GLU A 171 8.28 11.07 17.92
N GLY A 172 9.57 10.90 17.59
CA GLY A 172 10.41 11.95 16.99
C GLY A 172 10.32 12.05 15.45
N ASP A 173 10.44 13.27 14.92
CA ASP A 173 10.48 13.61 13.49
C ASP A 173 9.33 12.95 12.69
N VAL A 174 8.10 13.25 13.09
CA VAL A 174 6.91 12.71 12.42
C VAL A 174 6.73 13.37 11.05
N GLY A 175 6.44 12.55 10.05
CA GLY A 175 6.16 13.02 8.70
C GLY A 175 5.30 12.06 7.91
N LEU A 176 4.91 12.51 6.73
CA LEU A 176 4.06 11.82 5.78
C LEU A 176 4.83 11.61 4.48
N GLN A 177 4.71 10.41 3.92
CA GLN A 177 5.30 10.03 2.64
C GLN A 177 4.22 9.44 1.76
N GLY A 178 4.32 9.71 0.46
CA GLY A 178 3.40 9.20 -0.52
C GLY A 178 3.74 9.68 -1.93
N CYS A 179 2.76 9.56 -2.81
CA CYS A 179 2.83 10.07 -4.17
C CYS A 179 1.55 10.79 -4.55
N ILE A 180 1.67 11.67 -5.52
CA ILE A 180 0.58 12.33 -6.24
C ILE A 180 0.64 11.81 -7.67
N ILE A 181 -0.51 11.41 -8.20
CA ILE A 181 -0.69 11.03 -9.59
C ILE A 181 -1.85 11.86 -10.14
N ASP A 182 -1.65 12.44 -11.31
CA ASP A 182 -2.71 13.18 -12.00
C ASP A 182 -3.30 12.31 -13.11
N PHE A 183 -4.61 12.39 -13.29
CA PHE A 183 -5.33 11.71 -14.37
C PHE A 183 -6.02 12.73 -15.27
N ASP A 184 -6.16 12.42 -16.56
CA ASP A 184 -7.05 13.16 -17.46
C ASP A 184 -8.50 12.73 -17.18
N PRO A 185 -9.40 13.63 -16.75
CA PRO A 185 -10.80 13.27 -16.48
C PRO A 185 -11.54 12.69 -17.69
N GLN A 186 -11.09 12.99 -18.92
CA GLN A 186 -11.68 12.44 -20.15
C GLN A 186 -11.13 11.05 -20.49
N LYS A 187 -9.95 10.69 -19.96
CA LYS A 187 -9.26 9.42 -20.19
C LYS A 187 -8.58 8.93 -18.90
N PRO A 188 -9.36 8.65 -17.84
CA PRO A 188 -8.85 8.48 -16.49
C PRO A 188 -8.06 7.18 -16.28
N LYS A 189 -8.03 6.26 -17.26
CA LYS A 189 -7.42 4.94 -17.10
C LYS A 189 -5.93 4.98 -16.75
N PHE A 190 -5.18 5.94 -17.29
CA PHE A 190 -3.74 6.05 -17.08
C PHE A 190 -3.37 7.47 -16.62
N PRO A 191 -2.43 7.59 -15.67
CA PRO A 191 -1.99 8.89 -15.19
C PRO A 191 -1.17 9.65 -16.24
N ILE A 192 -1.28 10.97 -16.20
CA ILE A 192 -0.49 11.91 -17.03
C ILE A 192 0.78 12.37 -16.31
N SER A 193 0.82 12.28 -14.98
CA SER A 193 1.95 12.67 -14.15
C SER A 193 2.09 11.74 -12.96
N TYR A 194 3.30 11.72 -12.40
CA TYR A 194 3.60 11.04 -11.15
C TYR A 194 4.64 11.88 -10.39
N GLN A 195 4.40 12.12 -9.11
CA GLN A 195 5.30 12.83 -8.23
C GLN A 195 5.31 12.20 -6.84
N ARG A 196 6.48 11.72 -6.38
CA ARG A 196 6.67 11.38 -4.97
C ARG A 196 6.73 12.65 -4.14
N PHE A 197 6.20 12.61 -2.93
CA PHE A 197 6.35 13.69 -1.96
C PHE A 197 6.68 13.16 -0.56
N GLU A 198 7.24 14.05 0.23
CA GLU A 198 7.53 13.86 1.64
C GLU A 198 7.27 15.18 2.34
N LEU A 199 6.57 15.13 3.47
CA LEU A 199 6.21 16.27 4.27
C LEU A 199 6.57 15.97 5.73
N ARG A 200 7.36 16.83 6.36
CA ARG A 200 7.72 16.70 7.78
C ARG A 200 6.93 17.71 8.60
N GLU A 201 6.71 17.39 9.88
CA GLU A 201 6.06 18.34 10.80
C GLU A 201 6.85 19.66 10.91
N SER A 202 8.19 19.59 10.85
CA SER A 202 9.07 20.75 10.81
C SER A 202 8.85 21.65 9.58
N ASP A 203 8.46 21.08 8.44
CA ASP A 203 8.16 21.83 7.21
C ASP A 203 6.85 22.62 7.35
N LEU A 204 5.92 22.15 8.19
CA LEU A 204 4.61 22.78 8.42
C LEU A 204 4.66 23.96 9.40
N GLN A 205 5.63 23.97 10.32
CA GLN A 205 5.76 25.04 11.33
C GLN A 205 6.34 26.35 10.76
N ILE A 206 6.75 26.37 9.50
CA ILE A 206 7.33 27.53 8.81
C ILE A 206 6.28 28.24 7.91
N ALA A 207 5.04 27.74 7.85
CA ALA A 207 3.95 28.28 7.03
C ALA A 207 2.97 29.20 7.80
#